data_AF-A0A432UGU1-F1
#
_entry.id   AF-A0A432UGU1-F1
#
_cell.length_a   1.000
_cell.length_b   1.000
_cell.length_c   1.000
_cell.angle_alpha   90.00
_cell.angle_beta   90.00
_cell.angle_gamma   90.00
#
_symmetry.space_group_name_H-M   'P 1'
#
loop_
_entity.id
_entity.type
_entity.pdbx_description
1 polymer ?
#
loop_
_entity_poly.entity_id
_entity_poly.type
_entity_poly.pdbx_seq_one_letter_code
_entity_poly.pdbx_strand_id
1 'polypeptide(L)'
;MKGETWRILVSVPFDLLREKYLPQVIERKLPIEISLDREVMDRFSLRDFMEIAESLHQAGIFCTIHAPFCDLSPGALDALVREASRRRLREALRVAALFAPAGVVFHSGYHPGYHREIVDQWRARLLESLEILLEEAASLGLELFLENVFEPSAELLRPVWERFPSLKWCFDPGHAYAFAHTTWEAWLPVLYPYLAEIHLHDNRGEWFGLGKREHPFSRDPGLCEREGTEAPLNPRSPSGGRCGARLSLSPEPAGLDSEKVSPEFDRLKGAERRPSLNFFFYCLEKLQEGRLDKLIED
;
A
#
# COMPACT_ATOMS: atom_id res chain seq x y z
N MET A 1 -20.72 -9.22 6.93
CA MET A 1 -20.14 -8.04 6.27
C MET A 1 -21.21 -7.29 5.47
N LYS A 2 -22.34 -6.90 6.09
CA LYS A 2 -23.32 -5.98 5.48
C LYS A 2 -23.05 -4.60 6.10
N GLY A 3 -22.54 -3.66 5.32
CA GLY A 3 -22.35 -2.26 5.76
C GLY A 3 -20.92 -1.69 5.65
N GLU A 4 -19.96 -2.44 5.13
CA GLU A 4 -18.59 -1.93 4.93
C GLU A 4 -18.50 -1.13 3.61
N THR A 5 -18.02 0.11 3.69
CA THR A 5 -17.90 1.01 2.53
C THR A 5 -16.43 1.07 2.11
N TRP A 6 -16.17 0.85 0.82
CA TRP A 6 -14.85 0.74 0.22
C TRP A 6 -14.49 2.06 -0.46
N ARG A 7 -13.23 2.48 -0.36
CA ARG A 7 -12.71 3.75 -0.88
C ARG A 7 -11.62 3.55 -1.93
N ILE A 8 -11.43 4.57 -2.76
CA ILE A 8 -10.27 4.65 -3.63
C ILE A 8 -9.31 5.65 -2.99
N LEU A 9 -8.19 5.16 -2.52
CA LEU A 9 -7.10 5.99 -2.00
C LEU A 9 -6.11 6.29 -3.13
N VAL A 10 -5.32 7.34 -2.96
CA VAL A 10 -4.16 7.64 -3.80
C VAL A 10 -2.91 7.53 -2.94
N SER A 11 -1.95 6.70 -3.34
CA SER A 11 -0.67 6.60 -2.62
C SER A 11 0.21 7.82 -2.88
N VAL A 12 0.65 8.47 -1.81
CA VAL A 12 1.48 9.68 -1.86
C VAL A 12 2.62 9.55 -0.84
N PRO A 13 3.89 9.60 -1.29
CA PRO A 13 5.03 9.71 -0.38
C PRO A 13 4.91 10.95 0.52
N PHE A 14 5.23 10.81 1.81
CA PHE A 14 5.05 11.90 2.78
C PHE A 14 5.78 13.20 2.39
N ASP A 15 7.00 13.10 1.87
CA ASP A 15 7.78 14.25 1.41
C ASP A 15 7.05 15.02 0.29
N LEU A 16 6.51 14.30 -0.70
CA LEU A 16 5.75 14.90 -1.79
C LEU A 16 4.38 15.43 -1.34
N LEU A 17 3.73 14.75 -0.39
CA LEU A 17 2.51 15.24 0.24
C LEU A 17 2.78 16.61 0.87
N ARG A 18 3.79 16.69 1.75
CA ARG A 18 4.17 17.92 2.43
C ARG A 18 4.59 19.03 1.47
N GLU A 19 5.46 18.74 0.52
CA GLU A 19 6.14 19.76 -0.29
C GLU A 19 5.28 20.24 -1.46
N LYS A 20 4.34 19.43 -1.94
CA LYS A 20 3.70 19.68 -3.23
C LYS A 20 2.21 19.41 -3.28
N TYR A 21 1.74 18.30 -2.69
CA TYR A 21 0.40 17.78 -2.98
C TYR A 21 -0.65 18.05 -1.90
N LEU A 22 -0.25 18.54 -0.72
CA LEU A 22 -1.19 18.83 0.38
C LEU A 22 -2.34 19.75 -0.03
N PRO A 23 -2.12 20.88 -0.76
CA PRO A 23 -3.23 21.73 -1.19
C PRO A 23 -4.25 21.00 -2.05
N GLN A 24 -3.79 20.17 -3.00
CA GLN A 24 -4.65 19.44 -3.94
C GLN A 24 -5.41 18.31 -3.23
N VAL A 25 -4.77 17.63 -2.27
CA VAL A 25 -5.42 16.61 -1.43
C VAL A 25 -6.57 17.23 -0.64
N ILE A 26 -6.33 18.38 -0.01
CA ILE A 26 -7.33 19.08 0.81
C ILE A 26 -8.46 19.65 -0.05
N GLU A 27 -8.12 20.37 -1.14
CA GLU A 27 -9.09 21.00 -2.04
C GLU A 27 -10.04 19.98 -2.64
N ARG A 28 -9.51 18.82 -3.06
CA ARG A 28 -10.28 17.78 -3.75
C ARG A 28 -10.81 16.69 -2.81
N LYS A 29 -10.55 16.79 -1.49
CA LYS A 29 -10.93 15.80 -0.47
C LYS A 29 -10.51 14.38 -0.84
N LEU A 30 -9.29 14.22 -1.35
CA LEU A 30 -8.80 12.91 -1.81
C LEU A 30 -8.46 12.03 -0.61
N PRO A 31 -9.04 10.82 -0.49
CA PRO A 31 -8.50 9.80 0.39
C PRO A 31 -7.09 9.42 -0.06
N ILE A 32 -6.15 9.27 0.87
CA ILE A 32 -4.75 9.00 0.53
C ILE A 32 -4.15 7.88 1.37
N GLU A 33 -3.26 7.10 0.77
CA GLU A 33 -2.30 6.29 1.53
C GLU A 33 -1.00 7.09 1.61
N ILE A 34 -0.47 7.31 2.81
CA ILE A 34 0.78 8.06 3.00
C ILE A 34 1.93 7.08 3.20
N SER A 35 2.92 7.12 2.32
CA SER A 35 4.10 6.27 2.47
C SER A 35 5.18 6.93 3.34
N LEU A 36 5.56 6.26 4.42
CA LEU A 36 6.65 6.64 5.33
C LEU A 36 7.95 5.93 4.94
N ASP A 37 8.49 6.23 3.76
CA ASP A 37 9.70 5.56 3.26
C ASP A 37 10.92 5.79 4.19
N ARG A 38 11.97 4.98 4.03
CA ARG A 38 13.17 4.96 4.87
C ARG A 38 13.78 6.35 5.12
N GLU A 39 13.84 7.19 4.09
CA GLU A 39 14.43 8.53 4.15
C GLU A 39 13.49 9.53 4.86
N VAL A 40 12.18 9.33 4.75
CA VAL A 40 11.17 10.18 5.41
C VAL A 40 11.34 10.10 6.93
N MET A 41 11.54 8.89 7.46
CA MET A 41 11.66 8.65 8.90
C MET A 41 12.89 9.33 9.53
N ASP A 42 13.96 9.55 8.75
CA ASP A 42 15.20 10.18 9.24
C ASP A 42 15.26 11.68 8.92
N ARG A 43 14.59 12.12 7.86
CA ARG A 43 14.64 13.50 7.36
C ARG A 43 13.70 14.44 8.10
N PHE A 44 12.54 13.96 8.51
CA PHE A 44 11.49 14.79 9.08
C PHE A 44 11.38 14.60 10.60
N SER A 45 11.15 15.71 11.30
CA SER A 45 10.92 15.70 12.74
C SER A 45 9.47 15.32 13.06
N LEU A 46 9.23 14.93 14.32
CA LEU A 46 7.86 14.67 14.80
C LEU A 46 6.92 15.86 14.55
N ARG A 47 7.44 17.09 14.68
CA ARG A 47 6.68 18.32 14.40
C ARG A 47 6.25 18.42 12.93
N ASP A 48 7.13 18.06 12.00
CA ASP A 48 6.78 18.07 10.58
C ASP A 48 5.63 17.10 10.27
N PHE A 49 5.62 15.91 10.90
CA PHE A 49 4.51 14.95 10.78
C PHE A 49 3.23 15.49 11.41
N MET A 50 3.30 16.07 12.61
CA MET A 50 2.15 16.65 13.30
C MET A 50 1.48 17.76 12.49
N GLU A 51 2.25 18.66 11.86
CA GLU A 51 1.72 19.76 11.05
C GLU A 51 0.89 19.25 9.86
N ILE A 52 1.36 18.18 9.20
CA ILE A 52 0.61 17.55 8.09
C ILE A 52 -0.60 16.78 8.61
N ALA A 53 -0.44 16.01 9.69
CA ALA A 53 -1.54 15.25 10.29
C ALA A 53 -2.70 16.18 10.71
N GLU A 54 -2.39 17.29 11.37
CA GLU A 54 -3.38 18.30 11.77
C GLU A 54 -4.10 18.90 10.56
N SER A 55 -3.37 19.22 9.49
CA SER A 55 -3.96 19.74 8.25
C SER A 55 -4.94 18.74 7.62
N LEU A 56 -4.60 17.46 7.63
CA LEU A 56 -5.47 16.39 7.12
C LEU A 56 -6.69 16.17 8.02
N HIS A 57 -6.53 16.20 9.34
CA HIS A 57 -7.61 16.07 10.31
C HIS A 57 -8.62 17.21 10.20
N GLN A 58 -8.14 18.46 10.17
CA GLN A 58 -9.00 19.64 10.00
C GLN A 58 -9.76 19.59 8.67
N ALA A 59 -9.15 19.04 7.64
CA ALA A 59 -9.78 18.84 6.34
C ALA A 59 -10.66 17.58 6.26
N GLY A 60 -10.70 16.73 7.29
CA GLY A 60 -11.45 15.48 7.29
C GLY A 60 -10.98 14.49 6.20
N ILE A 61 -9.67 14.47 5.93
CA ILE A 61 -9.09 13.58 4.91
C ILE A 61 -8.91 12.18 5.49
N PHE A 62 -9.52 11.21 4.83
CA PHE A 62 -9.34 9.80 5.13
C PHE A 62 -7.94 9.33 4.71
N CYS A 63 -7.24 8.59 5.58
CA CYS A 63 -5.96 8.02 5.20
C CYS A 63 -5.65 6.64 5.77
N THR A 64 -4.80 5.92 5.05
CA THR A 64 -4.00 4.79 5.55
C THR A 64 -2.53 5.17 5.51
N ILE A 65 -1.68 4.41 6.22
CA ILE A 65 -0.23 4.61 6.22
C ILE A 65 0.46 3.37 5.67
N HIS A 66 1.42 3.56 4.78
CA HIS A 66 2.36 2.51 4.42
C HIS A 66 3.66 2.70 5.21
N ALA A 67 3.97 1.74 6.08
CA ALA A 67 5.21 1.72 6.85
C ALA A 67 6.45 1.57 5.94
N PRO A 68 7.65 1.98 6.39
CA PRO A 68 8.88 1.70 5.67
C PRO A 68 9.06 0.18 5.53
N PHE A 69 9.61 -0.25 4.39
CA PHE A 69 9.80 -1.68 4.10
C PHE A 69 11.19 -2.01 3.55
N CYS A 70 11.85 -1.07 2.87
CA CYS A 70 13.14 -1.32 2.24
C CYS A 70 14.19 -1.70 3.30
N ASP A 71 14.89 -2.81 3.08
CA ASP A 71 15.87 -3.42 3.99
C ASP A 71 15.32 -3.91 5.34
N LEU A 72 14.02 -3.80 5.59
CA LEU A 72 13.40 -4.26 6.83
C LEU A 72 12.92 -5.70 6.67
N SER A 73 13.22 -6.52 7.67
CA SER A 73 12.74 -7.89 7.76
C SER A 73 12.45 -8.27 9.21
N PRO A 74 11.19 -8.11 9.67
CA PRO A 74 10.78 -8.56 11.00
C PRO A 74 10.87 -10.09 11.16
N GLY A 75 10.90 -10.84 10.05
CA GLY A 75 11.16 -12.29 10.05
C GLY A 75 12.64 -12.68 9.88
N ALA A 76 13.58 -11.73 9.80
CA ALA A 76 15.01 -12.05 9.57
C ALA A 76 15.53 -13.05 10.60
N LEU A 77 16.39 -14.00 10.17
CA LEU A 77 17.04 -14.92 11.10
C LEU A 77 18.14 -14.23 11.92
N ASP A 78 18.89 -13.32 11.29
CA ASP A 78 19.86 -12.48 11.99
C ASP A 78 19.15 -11.59 13.02
N ALA A 79 19.54 -11.73 14.29
CA ALA A 79 18.90 -11.02 15.38
C ALA A 79 19.11 -9.50 15.33
N LEU A 80 20.25 -9.02 14.81
CA LEU A 80 20.53 -7.59 14.68
C LEU A 80 19.65 -6.96 13.60
N VAL A 81 19.49 -7.63 12.45
CA VAL A 81 18.60 -7.18 11.37
C VAL A 81 17.15 -7.17 11.86
N ARG A 82 16.72 -8.24 12.55
CA ARG A 82 15.37 -8.34 13.09
C ARG A 82 15.09 -7.25 14.12
N GLU A 83 16.03 -6.99 15.03
CA GLU A 83 15.87 -5.93 16.04
C GLU A 83 15.83 -4.53 15.41
N ALA A 84 16.71 -4.24 14.45
CA ALA A 84 16.67 -2.98 13.71
C ALA A 84 15.33 -2.80 12.97
N SER A 85 14.81 -3.88 12.39
CA SER A 85 13.50 -3.87 11.70
C SER A 85 12.35 -3.59 12.67
N ARG A 86 12.30 -4.29 13.81
CA ARG A 86 11.29 -4.04 14.85
C ARG A 86 11.35 -2.61 15.37
N ARG A 87 12.55 -2.11 15.65
CA ARG A 87 12.74 -0.73 16.10
C ARG A 87 12.21 0.27 15.09
N ARG A 88 12.59 0.15 13.81
CA ARG A 88 12.14 1.08 12.76
C ARG A 88 10.63 1.03 12.55
N LEU A 89 10.04 -0.17 12.56
CA LEU A 89 8.58 -0.32 12.44
C LEU A 89 7.87 0.32 13.63
N ARG A 90 8.33 0.13 14.87
CA ARG A 90 7.74 0.78 16.06
C ARG A 90 7.86 2.30 16.00
N GLU A 91 8.99 2.83 15.53
CA GLU A 91 9.14 4.28 15.28
C GLU A 91 8.10 4.77 14.25
N ALA A 92 7.90 4.02 13.16
CA ALA A 92 6.89 4.34 12.16
C ALA A 92 5.46 4.25 12.71
N LEU A 93 5.13 3.28 13.58
CA LEU A 93 3.80 3.20 14.22
C LEU A 93 3.50 4.43 15.07
N ARG A 94 4.48 4.94 15.83
CA ARG A 94 4.31 6.17 16.63
C ARG A 94 4.07 7.40 15.76
N VAL A 95 4.74 7.49 14.61
CA VAL A 95 4.49 8.54 13.63
C VAL A 95 3.11 8.35 12.99
N ALA A 96 2.75 7.12 12.60
CA ALA A 96 1.47 6.80 11.99
C ALA A 96 0.30 7.17 12.90
N ALA A 97 0.41 6.96 14.22
CA ALA A 97 -0.62 7.32 15.20
C ALA A 97 -1.02 8.80 15.15
N LEU A 98 -0.12 9.70 14.75
CA LEU A 98 -0.44 11.12 14.58
C LEU A 98 -1.54 11.35 13.55
N PHE A 99 -1.60 10.52 12.52
CA PHE A 99 -2.54 10.64 11.40
C PHE A 99 -3.89 10.02 11.70
N ALA A 100 -4.05 9.31 12.82
CA ALA A 100 -5.24 8.49 13.12
C ALA A 100 -5.71 7.68 11.89
N PRO A 101 -4.80 6.91 11.24
CA PRO A 101 -5.12 6.24 10.00
C PRO A 101 -6.03 5.08 10.27
N ALA A 102 -6.76 4.70 9.24
CA ALA A 102 -7.70 3.60 9.33
C ALA A 102 -7.00 2.22 9.19
N GLY A 103 -5.72 2.21 8.79
CA GLY A 103 -4.82 1.06 8.85
C GLY A 103 -3.37 1.43 8.57
N VAL A 104 -2.44 0.58 9.03
CA VAL A 104 -1.01 0.68 8.72
C VAL A 104 -0.53 -0.57 7.98
N VAL A 105 -0.20 -0.42 6.70
CA VAL A 105 0.36 -1.48 5.86
C VAL A 105 1.84 -1.66 6.15
N PHE A 106 2.28 -2.90 6.29
CA PHE A 106 3.70 -3.25 6.43
C PHE A 106 4.01 -4.59 5.75
N HIS A 107 5.30 -4.87 5.57
CA HIS A 107 5.78 -6.06 4.88
C HIS A 107 6.40 -7.06 5.85
N SER A 108 6.29 -8.35 5.51
CA SER A 108 6.87 -9.45 6.30
C SER A 108 8.41 -9.50 6.24
N GLY A 109 8.99 -8.92 5.19
CA GLY A 109 10.38 -9.05 4.80
C GLY A 109 10.79 -10.46 4.35
N TYR A 110 9.84 -11.29 3.90
CA TYR A 110 10.13 -12.52 3.19
C TYR A 110 10.91 -12.23 1.90
N HIS A 111 11.83 -13.11 1.56
CA HIS A 111 12.55 -13.03 0.29
C HIS A 111 12.97 -14.45 -0.11
N PRO A 112 12.56 -14.96 -1.28
CA PRO A 112 12.76 -16.35 -1.66
C PRO A 112 14.24 -16.73 -1.77
N GLY A 113 15.12 -15.78 -2.11
CA GLY A 113 16.56 -16.02 -2.19
C GLY A 113 17.24 -16.30 -0.84
N TYR A 114 16.61 -15.91 0.28
CA TYR A 114 17.15 -16.12 1.62
C TYR A 114 16.32 -17.13 2.42
N HIS A 115 15.00 -17.09 2.27
CA HIS A 115 14.08 -17.72 3.22
C HIS A 115 13.43 -19.02 2.72
N ARG A 116 13.54 -19.36 1.43
CA ARG A 116 12.84 -20.53 0.84
C ARG A 116 13.15 -21.83 1.58
N GLU A 117 14.43 -22.11 1.83
CA GLU A 117 14.89 -23.37 2.46
C GLU A 117 14.73 -23.38 3.99
N ILE A 118 14.34 -22.25 4.59
CA ILE A 118 14.27 -22.03 6.04
C ILE A 118 12.97 -21.33 6.45
N VAL A 119 11.91 -21.56 5.67
CA VAL A 119 10.63 -20.85 5.80
C VAL A 119 10.03 -20.96 7.20
N ASP A 120 10.12 -22.13 7.83
CA ASP A 120 9.57 -22.35 9.17
C ASP A 120 10.32 -21.54 10.24
N GLN A 121 11.64 -21.40 10.09
CA GLN A 121 12.45 -20.59 10.99
C GLN A 121 12.14 -19.10 10.80
N TRP A 122 12.07 -18.65 9.55
CA TRP A 122 11.68 -17.27 9.22
C TRP A 122 10.29 -16.95 9.77
N ARG A 123 9.30 -17.84 9.56
CA ARG A 123 7.93 -17.66 10.05
C ARG A 123 7.89 -17.60 11.57
N ALA A 124 8.63 -18.48 12.27
CA ALA A 124 8.71 -18.42 13.73
C ALA A 124 9.24 -17.05 14.21
N ARG A 125 10.27 -16.50 13.55
CA ARG A 125 10.78 -15.15 13.86
C ARG A 125 9.81 -14.03 13.51
N LEU A 126 9.08 -14.17 12.40
CA LEU A 126 8.02 -13.24 12.05
C LEU A 126 6.94 -13.22 13.14
N LEU A 127 6.46 -14.39 13.58
CA LEU A 127 5.43 -14.48 14.63
C LEU A 127 5.89 -13.81 15.94
N GLU A 128 7.14 -14.04 16.38
CA GLU A 128 7.72 -13.35 17.54
C GLU A 128 7.73 -11.82 17.38
N SER A 129 8.08 -11.33 16.19
CA SER A 129 8.06 -9.89 15.89
C SER A 129 6.64 -9.33 15.85
N LEU A 130 5.68 -10.09 15.34
CA LEU A 130 4.28 -9.68 15.26
C LEU A 130 3.63 -9.55 16.63
N GLU A 131 3.95 -10.43 17.61
CA GLU A 131 3.45 -10.27 18.98
C GLU A 131 3.77 -8.87 19.53
N ILE A 132 5.02 -8.42 19.34
CA ILE A 132 5.49 -7.11 19.81
C ILE A 132 4.86 -5.96 19.02
N LEU A 133 4.81 -6.09 17.68
CA LEU A 133 4.30 -5.03 16.81
C LEU A 133 2.79 -4.83 16.98
N LEU A 134 2.02 -5.91 17.13
CA LEU A 134 0.59 -5.86 17.36
C LEU A 134 0.26 -5.31 18.74
N GLU A 135 1.05 -5.62 19.76
CA GLU A 135 0.90 -5.02 21.10
C GLU A 135 1.15 -3.50 21.07
N GLU A 136 2.23 -3.04 20.43
CA GLU A 136 2.50 -1.60 20.27
C GLU A 136 1.37 -0.93 19.47
N ALA A 137 0.94 -1.52 18.34
CA ALA A 137 -0.14 -0.98 17.53
C ALA A 137 -1.45 -0.84 18.31
N ALA A 138 -1.83 -1.87 19.09
CA ALA A 138 -3.01 -1.83 19.94
C ALA A 138 -2.92 -0.72 20.99
N SER A 139 -1.74 -0.51 21.61
CA SER A 139 -1.52 0.58 22.57
C SER A 139 -1.64 1.99 21.95
N LEU A 140 -1.41 2.10 20.64
CA LEU A 140 -1.52 3.32 19.87
C LEU A 140 -2.90 3.48 19.18
N GLY A 141 -3.80 2.50 19.34
CA GLY A 141 -5.11 2.50 18.68
C GLY A 141 -5.02 2.28 17.16
N LEU A 142 -4.00 1.55 16.68
CA LEU A 142 -3.74 1.27 15.27
C LEU A 142 -4.13 -0.17 14.89
N GLU A 143 -4.68 -0.33 13.70
CA GLU A 143 -4.80 -1.63 13.03
C GLU A 143 -3.62 -1.85 12.06
N LEU A 144 -3.07 -3.07 12.03
CA LEU A 144 -1.96 -3.43 11.14
C LEU A 144 -2.41 -4.35 10.02
N PHE A 145 -1.95 -4.06 8.82
CA PHE A 145 -2.28 -4.78 7.60
C PHE A 145 -0.98 -5.37 7.03
N LEU A 146 -0.88 -6.70 6.94
CA LEU A 146 0.28 -7.35 6.33
C LEU A 146 0.08 -7.44 4.83
N GLU A 147 1.02 -6.92 4.03
CA GLU A 147 0.99 -7.01 2.57
C GLU A 147 1.75 -8.23 2.05
N ASN A 148 1.22 -8.92 1.03
CA ASN A 148 1.98 -9.92 0.28
C ASN A 148 2.91 -9.25 -0.73
N VAL A 149 4.17 -9.68 -0.76
CA VAL A 149 5.18 -9.15 -1.67
C VAL A 149 5.88 -10.29 -2.39
N PHE A 150 6.78 -11.00 -1.72
CA PHE A 150 7.61 -12.05 -2.33
C PHE A 150 7.18 -13.47 -1.94
N GLU A 151 6.16 -13.60 -1.10
CA GLU A 151 5.67 -14.87 -0.65
C GLU A 151 5.08 -15.67 -1.82
N PRO A 152 5.47 -16.95 -2.00
CA PRO A 152 5.07 -17.76 -3.13
C PRO A 152 3.59 -18.18 -3.12
N SER A 153 2.91 -18.08 -1.98
CA SER A 153 1.49 -18.44 -1.86
C SER A 153 0.86 -17.90 -0.58
N ALA A 154 -0.46 -17.79 -0.59
CA ALA A 154 -1.25 -17.47 0.59
C ALA A 154 -1.10 -18.52 1.71
N GLU A 155 -0.90 -19.80 1.36
CA GLU A 155 -0.70 -20.89 2.32
C GLU A 155 0.53 -20.69 3.21
N LEU A 156 1.59 -20.07 2.69
CA LEU A 156 2.78 -19.77 3.49
C LEU A 156 2.47 -18.77 4.61
N LEU A 157 1.58 -17.80 4.33
CA LEU A 157 1.19 -16.77 5.29
C LEU A 157 -0.03 -17.15 6.13
N ARG A 158 -0.87 -18.11 5.72
CA ARG A 158 -2.07 -18.54 6.47
C ARG A 158 -1.82 -18.72 7.98
N PRO A 159 -0.73 -19.35 8.45
CA PRO A 159 -0.50 -19.54 9.89
C PRO A 159 -0.30 -18.23 10.66
N VAL A 160 0.07 -17.13 9.98
CA VAL A 160 0.15 -15.80 10.60
C VAL A 160 -1.21 -15.36 11.11
N TRP A 161 -2.26 -15.48 10.30
CA TRP A 161 -3.61 -15.07 10.69
C TRP A 161 -4.32 -16.07 11.59
N GLU A 162 -4.00 -17.36 11.48
CA GLU A 162 -4.45 -18.36 12.46
C GLU A 162 -3.93 -18.02 13.87
N ARG A 163 -2.71 -17.50 13.97
CA ARG A 163 -2.12 -17.05 15.24
C ARG A 163 -2.61 -15.66 15.66
N PHE A 164 -2.78 -14.73 14.71
CA PHE A 164 -3.18 -13.35 14.97
C PHE A 164 -4.44 -12.96 14.18
N PRO A 165 -5.65 -13.37 14.62
CA PRO A 165 -6.89 -13.06 13.92
C PRO A 165 -7.22 -11.56 13.84
N SER A 166 -6.61 -10.73 14.69
CA SER A 166 -6.76 -9.28 14.68
C SER A 166 -5.92 -8.58 13.61
N LEU A 167 -4.85 -9.23 13.10
CA LEU A 167 -4.07 -8.71 11.98
C LEU A 167 -4.93 -8.75 10.72
N LYS A 168 -4.89 -7.68 9.91
CA LYS A 168 -5.56 -7.67 8.61
C LYS A 168 -4.59 -7.93 7.48
N TRP A 169 -5.13 -8.11 6.30
CA TRP A 169 -4.41 -8.40 5.09
C TRP A 169 -4.57 -7.26 4.08
N CYS A 170 -3.44 -6.79 3.56
CA CYS A 170 -3.38 -5.98 2.37
C CYS A 170 -3.02 -6.89 1.20
N PHE A 171 -3.94 -7.08 0.25
CA PHE A 171 -3.67 -7.90 -0.91
C PHE A 171 -3.11 -7.08 -2.06
N ASP A 172 -1.95 -7.48 -2.57
CA ASP A 172 -1.43 -6.98 -3.84
C ASP A 172 -1.42 -8.10 -4.92
N PRO A 173 -2.35 -8.07 -5.89
CA PRO A 173 -2.40 -9.01 -7.00
C PRO A 173 -1.26 -8.80 -8.00
N GLY A 174 -0.69 -7.60 -8.06
CA GLY A 174 0.50 -7.30 -8.87
C GLY A 174 1.73 -8.03 -8.32
N HIS A 175 1.89 -8.11 -6.99
CA HIS A 175 2.94 -8.89 -6.35
C HIS A 175 2.71 -10.40 -6.50
N ALA A 176 1.48 -10.88 -6.29
CA ALA A 176 1.13 -12.28 -6.49
C ALA A 176 1.47 -12.74 -7.94
N TYR A 177 1.15 -11.91 -8.93
CA TYR A 177 1.48 -12.22 -10.31
C TYR A 177 2.99 -12.12 -10.60
N ALA A 178 3.64 -11.04 -10.18
CA ALA A 178 5.04 -10.77 -10.53
C ALA A 178 6.04 -11.71 -9.82
N PHE A 179 5.77 -12.09 -8.56
CA PHE A 179 6.75 -12.78 -7.72
C PHE A 179 6.34 -14.19 -7.31
N ALA A 180 5.04 -14.41 -7.09
CA ALA A 180 4.53 -15.75 -6.79
C ALA A 180 4.15 -16.53 -8.06
N HIS A 181 4.09 -15.87 -9.21
CA HIS A 181 3.60 -16.44 -10.48
C HIS A 181 2.22 -17.10 -10.32
N THR A 182 1.38 -16.50 -9.47
CA THR A 182 0.00 -16.92 -9.19
C THR A 182 -0.95 -15.76 -9.44
N THR A 183 -2.24 -16.03 -9.36
CA THR A 183 -3.30 -15.04 -9.56
C THR A 183 -4.14 -14.89 -8.30
N TRP A 184 -5.01 -13.90 -8.27
CA TRP A 184 -5.83 -13.57 -7.10
C TRP A 184 -6.74 -14.72 -6.65
N GLU A 185 -7.16 -15.58 -7.58
CA GLU A 185 -7.94 -16.80 -7.34
C GLU A 185 -7.21 -17.79 -6.41
N ALA A 186 -5.87 -17.77 -6.36
CA ALA A 186 -5.09 -18.61 -5.46
C ALA A 186 -4.92 -18.00 -4.05
N TRP A 187 -5.22 -16.71 -3.88
CA TRP A 187 -4.97 -15.97 -2.64
C TRP A 187 -6.25 -15.63 -1.89
N LEU A 188 -7.25 -15.09 -2.59
CA LEU A 188 -8.49 -14.62 -1.95
C LEU A 188 -9.19 -15.75 -1.18
N PRO A 189 -9.44 -16.95 -1.72
CA PRO A 189 -10.16 -17.99 -0.97
C PRO A 189 -9.46 -18.40 0.34
N VAL A 190 -8.14 -18.18 0.44
CA VAL A 190 -7.33 -18.54 1.62
C VAL A 190 -7.39 -17.46 2.69
N LEU A 191 -7.33 -16.17 2.30
CA LEU A 191 -7.11 -15.04 3.22
C LEU A 191 -8.23 -13.99 3.21
N TYR A 192 -9.28 -14.18 2.42
CA TYR A 192 -10.42 -13.26 2.30
C TYR A 192 -11.02 -12.81 3.64
N PRO A 193 -11.17 -13.67 4.68
CA PRO A 193 -11.70 -13.23 5.97
C PRO A 193 -10.85 -12.14 6.67
N TYR A 194 -9.58 -11.98 6.28
CA TYR A 194 -8.66 -11.01 6.84
C TYR A 194 -8.46 -9.79 5.93
N LEU A 195 -9.03 -9.79 4.73
CA LEU A 195 -8.85 -8.73 3.74
C LEU A 195 -9.39 -7.40 4.27
N ALA A 196 -8.52 -6.40 4.33
CA ALA A 196 -8.88 -5.02 4.67
C ALA A 196 -8.49 -4.03 3.57
N GLU A 197 -7.41 -4.33 2.82
CA GLU A 197 -6.86 -3.42 1.82
C GLU A 197 -6.46 -4.18 0.54
N ILE A 198 -6.58 -3.55 -0.62
CA ILE A 198 -6.12 -4.12 -1.90
C ILE A 198 -5.27 -3.08 -2.61
N HIS A 199 -3.96 -3.30 -2.65
CA HIS A 199 -3.05 -2.50 -3.48
C HIS A 199 -3.18 -2.88 -4.94
N LEU A 200 -3.02 -1.89 -5.81
CA LEU A 200 -3.07 -2.10 -7.25
C LEU A 200 -1.92 -1.38 -7.91
N HIS A 201 -0.82 -2.10 -8.13
CA HIS A 201 0.29 -1.60 -8.91
C HIS A 201 -0.01 -1.70 -10.42
N ASP A 202 0.23 -0.62 -11.16
CA ASP A 202 0.42 -0.67 -12.62
C ASP A 202 1.81 -1.26 -12.95
N ASN A 203 2.09 -2.44 -12.41
CA ASN A 203 3.13 -3.29 -12.97
C ASN A 203 2.48 -4.03 -14.14
N ARG A 204 3.19 -4.22 -15.25
CA ARG A 204 2.66 -5.05 -16.36
C ARG A 204 2.80 -6.54 -16.02
N GLY A 205 2.69 -6.88 -14.73
CA GLY A 205 3.20 -8.13 -14.19
C GLY A 205 4.73 -8.26 -14.24
N GLU A 206 5.42 -7.14 -14.44
CA GLU A 206 6.87 -7.07 -14.58
C GLU A 206 7.40 -6.17 -13.46
N TRP A 207 8.36 -6.66 -12.66
CA TRP A 207 9.06 -5.81 -11.70
C TRP A 207 10.01 -4.89 -12.44
N PHE A 208 9.81 -3.59 -12.27
CA PHE A 208 10.79 -2.61 -12.67
C PHE A 208 11.53 -2.22 -11.43
N GLY A 209 12.80 -2.61 -11.37
CA GLY A 209 13.66 -2.19 -10.28
C GLY A 209 13.63 -0.68 -10.10
N LEU A 210 13.87 -0.26 -8.86
CA LEU A 210 14.10 1.13 -8.48
C LEU A 210 15.04 1.79 -9.51
N GLY A 211 14.48 2.53 -10.46
CA GLY A 211 15.26 3.23 -11.50
C GLY A 211 14.91 2.97 -12.97
N LYS A 212 13.92 2.14 -13.33
CA LYS A 212 13.48 2.09 -14.73
C LYS A 212 11.96 2.05 -14.87
N ARG A 213 11.29 3.17 -15.13
CA ARG A 213 10.07 3.17 -15.96
C ARG A 213 9.76 4.60 -16.40
N GLU A 214 9.78 4.80 -17.71
CA GLU A 214 9.11 5.92 -18.34
C GLU A 214 7.59 5.71 -18.22
N HIS A 215 6.87 6.78 -17.90
CA HIS A 215 5.41 6.80 -17.74
C HIS A 215 4.67 6.30 -18.98
N PRO A 216 3.54 5.57 -18.86
CA PRO A 216 2.67 5.26 -19.99
C PRO A 216 1.89 6.47 -20.56
N PHE A 217 1.98 7.64 -19.93
CA PHE A 217 1.40 8.92 -20.41
C PHE A 217 2.38 9.78 -21.23
N SER A 218 3.62 9.32 -21.48
CA SER A 218 4.61 10.08 -22.26
C SER A 218 4.47 9.96 -23.79
N ARG A 219 3.43 9.27 -24.28
CA ARG A 219 3.21 9.04 -25.72
C ARG A 219 1.91 9.62 -26.26
N ASP A 220 1.56 10.82 -25.84
CA ASP A 220 0.66 11.66 -26.63
C ASP A 220 1.42 12.94 -27.07
N PRO A 221 1.97 12.99 -28.30
CA PRO A 221 2.68 14.17 -28.82
C PRO A 221 1.78 15.38 -29.07
N GLY A 222 0.46 15.27 -28.85
CA GLY A 222 -0.54 16.24 -29.34
C GLY A 222 -0.82 17.45 -28.45
N LEU A 223 -0.24 17.60 -27.26
CA LEU A 223 -0.61 18.67 -26.32
C LEU A 223 0.50 19.67 -25.95
N CYS A 224 1.65 19.61 -26.63
CA CYS A 224 2.79 20.49 -26.35
C CYS A 224 3.18 21.32 -27.59
N GLU A 225 2.25 22.13 -28.09
CA GLU A 225 2.58 23.29 -28.93
C GLU A 225 1.84 24.51 -28.42
N ARG A 226 2.50 25.26 -27.53
CA ARG A 226 2.72 26.71 -27.65
C ARG A 226 3.49 27.25 -26.45
N GLU A 227 4.64 27.84 -26.78
CA GLU A 227 5.43 28.82 -26.01
C GLU A 227 6.08 28.27 -24.72
N GLY A 228 7.39 28.31 -24.48
CA GLY A 228 8.51 28.96 -25.13
C GLY A 228 9.62 29.13 -24.08
N THR A 229 10.86 28.80 -24.44
CA THR A 229 12.15 29.19 -23.82
C THR A 229 12.66 28.46 -22.54
N GLU A 230 13.57 27.51 -22.82
CA GLU A 230 14.93 27.28 -22.26
C GLU A 230 15.24 27.39 -20.76
N ALA A 231 15.59 26.24 -20.14
CA ALA A 231 16.84 26.03 -19.39
C ALA A 231 17.10 24.52 -19.16
N PRO A 232 18.37 24.02 -19.20
CA PRO A 232 18.67 22.61 -19.03
C PRO A 232 18.77 22.24 -17.54
N LEU A 233 17.87 21.39 -17.04
CA LEU A 233 17.99 20.82 -15.70
C LEU A 233 18.76 19.49 -15.74
N ASN A 234 19.94 19.56 -15.12
CA ASN A 234 20.91 18.52 -14.79
C ASN A 234 20.28 17.20 -14.26
N PRO A 235 20.56 16.03 -14.87
CA PRO A 235 19.95 14.76 -14.48
C PRO A 235 20.84 14.01 -13.47
N ARG A 236 20.94 14.47 -12.23
CA ARG A 236 21.54 13.68 -11.14
C ARG A 236 20.87 13.96 -9.80
N SER A 237 19.71 13.32 -9.60
CA SER A 237 19.25 12.96 -8.25
C SER A 237 18.79 11.50 -8.26
N PRO A 238 19.46 10.58 -7.54
CA PRO A 238 18.97 9.23 -7.34
C PRO A 238 18.01 9.26 -6.14
N SER A 239 16.77 9.70 -6.36
CA SER A 239 15.69 9.53 -5.38
C SER A 239 14.60 8.68 -6.02
N GLY A 240 14.14 7.70 -5.24
CA GLY A 240 13.40 6.52 -5.65
C GLY A 240 12.19 6.76 -6.54
N GLY A 241 11.81 5.68 -7.25
CA GLY A 241 10.71 5.66 -8.21
C GLY A 241 9.44 6.31 -7.65
N ARG A 242 8.92 7.29 -8.37
CA ARG A 242 7.83 8.16 -7.92
C ARG A 242 6.51 7.74 -8.55
N CYS A 243 5.48 7.69 -7.71
CA CYS A 243 4.05 7.70 -8.02
C CYS A 243 3.54 6.55 -8.92
N GLY A 244 3.24 5.41 -8.30
CA GLY A 244 2.20 4.51 -8.82
C GLY A 244 0.86 4.91 -8.19
N ALA A 245 -0.22 4.93 -8.96
CA ALA A 245 -1.55 4.94 -8.37
C ALA A 245 -1.72 3.60 -7.64
N ARG A 246 -1.98 3.64 -6.33
CA ARG A 246 -2.45 2.48 -5.56
C ARG A 246 -3.85 2.79 -5.11
N LEU A 247 -4.73 1.81 -5.16
CA LEU A 247 -5.98 1.85 -4.43
C LEU A 247 -5.75 1.22 -3.06
N SER A 248 -6.45 1.70 -2.05
CA SER A 248 -6.43 1.18 -0.69
C SER A 248 -7.83 1.34 -0.11
N LEU A 249 -8.18 0.54 0.88
CA LEU A 249 -9.54 0.41 1.40
C LEU A 249 -9.45 0.42 2.90
N SER A 250 -10.35 1.12 3.57
CA SER A 250 -10.49 0.98 5.01
C SER A 250 -11.88 1.48 5.47
N PRO A 251 -12.46 0.89 6.54
CA PRO A 251 -13.83 1.16 6.95
C PRO A 251 -14.03 2.60 7.49
N GLU A 252 -15.22 3.16 7.25
CA GLU A 252 -15.67 4.45 7.81
C GLU A 252 -16.72 4.26 8.92
N PRO A 253 -16.84 5.18 9.90
CA PRO A 253 -18.09 5.42 10.60
C PRO A 253 -19.06 6.12 9.63
N ALA A 254 -20.31 5.69 9.63
CA ALA A 254 -21.33 6.03 8.64
C ALA A 254 -21.44 7.53 8.28
N GLY A 255 -21.31 7.83 6.98
CA GLY A 255 -22.00 8.94 6.32
C GLY A 255 -21.12 9.78 5.39
N LEU A 256 -21.09 9.44 4.09
CA LEU A 256 -20.82 10.39 3.00
C LEU A 256 -21.26 9.79 1.64
N ASP A 257 -21.80 10.69 0.81
CA ASP A 257 -22.57 10.44 -0.43
C ASP A 257 -21.68 10.11 -1.64
N SER A 258 -22.07 9.11 -2.44
CA SER A 258 -21.20 8.36 -3.37
C SER A 258 -21.23 8.81 -4.84
N GLU A 259 -21.78 9.98 -5.17
CA GLU A 259 -21.90 10.42 -6.56
C GLU A 259 -20.88 11.52 -6.92
N LYS A 260 -19.64 11.15 -7.29
CA LYS A 260 -18.72 12.02 -8.06
C LYS A 260 -17.43 11.36 -8.56
N VAL A 261 -17.48 10.13 -9.03
CA VAL A 261 -16.35 9.53 -9.77
C VAL A 261 -16.81 9.12 -11.17
N SER A 262 -16.69 10.06 -12.10
CA SER A 262 -17.01 9.99 -13.54
C SER A 262 -15.88 10.74 -14.28
N PRO A 263 -15.58 10.55 -15.59
CA PRO A 263 -15.89 9.51 -16.59
C PRO A 263 -14.60 8.92 -17.22
N GLU A 264 -13.44 9.00 -16.55
CA GLU A 264 -12.15 8.49 -17.07
C GLU A 264 -12.07 6.95 -17.15
N PHE A 265 -13.01 6.24 -16.52
CA PHE A 265 -13.03 4.78 -16.41
C PHE A 265 -13.27 4.04 -17.73
N ASP A 266 -14.06 4.59 -18.66
CA ASP A 266 -14.42 3.86 -19.89
C ASP A 266 -13.33 3.84 -20.97
N ARG A 267 -12.31 4.71 -20.89
CA ARG A 267 -11.19 4.71 -21.86
C ARG A 267 -10.19 3.57 -21.63
N LEU A 268 -10.19 2.94 -20.46
CA LEU A 268 -9.14 2.00 -20.05
C LEU A 268 -9.48 0.52 -20.31
N LYS A 269 -10.71 0.20 -20.72
CA LYS A 269 -11.14 -1.17 -21.09
C LYS A 269 -10.45 -1.73 -22.34
N GLY A 270 -9.73 -0.90 -23.10
CA GLY A 270 -9.15 -1.25 -24.40
C GLY A 270 -7.69 -1.70 -24.41
N ALA A 271 -7.00 -1.82 -23.27
CA ALA A 271 -5.57 -2.14 -23.23
C ALA A 271 -5.29 -3.61 -22.87
N GLU A 272 -4.37 -4.23 -23.62
CA GLU A 272 -3.93 -5.63 -23.55
C GLU A 272 -3.77 -6.23 -22.13
N ARG A 273 -3.98 -7.57 -22.03
CA ARG A 273 -3.90 -8.47 -20.86
C ARG A 273 -2.99 -8.00 -19.72
N ARG A 274 -3.53 -7.24 -18.76
CA ARG A 274 -2.88 -6.93 -17.47
C ARG A 274 -3.70 -7.55 -16.33
N PRO A 275 -3.23 -8.63 -15.68
CA PRO A 275 -3.98 -9.32 -14.63
C PRO A 275 -4.37 -8.43 -13.46
N SER A 276 -3.47 -7.55 -12.99
CA SER A 276 -3.76 -6.58 -11.93
C SER A 276 -4.84 -5.57 -12.33
N LEU A 277 -4.82 -5.10 -13.59
CA LEU A 277 -5.81 -4.17 -14.12
C LEU A 277 -7.17 -4.84 -14.37
N ASN A 278 -7.18 -6.10 -14.81
CA ASN A 278 -8.40 -6.89 -14.93
C ASN A 278 -9.05 -7.12 -13.56
N PHE A 279 -8.24 -7.49 -12.57
CA PHE A 279 -8.70 -7.65 -11.20
C PHE A 279 -9.20 -6.31 -10.61
N PHE A 280 -8.56 -5.19 -10.95
CA PHE A 280 -9.05 -3.87 -10.57
C PHE A 280 -10.45 -3.58 -11.12
N PHE A 281 -10.66 -3.75 -12.43
CA PHE A 281 -11.98 -3.53 -13.01
C PHE A 281 -13.03 -4.48 -12.45
N TYR A 282 -12.65 -5.72 -12.18
CA TYR A 282 -13.51 -6.68 -11.49
C TYR A 282 -13.88 -6.20 -10.07
N CYS A 283 -12.90 -5.77 -9.27
CA CYS A 283 -13.15 -5.22 -7.93
C CYS A 283 -14.05 -3.98 -7.99
N LEU A 284 -13.84 -3.10 -8.97
CA LEU A 284 -14.68 -1.91 -9.16
C LEU A 284 -16.11 -2.26 -9.55
N GLU A 285 -16.29 -3.20 -10.47
CA GLU A 285 -17.62 -3.68 -10.83
C GLU A 285 -18.33 -4.26 -9.61
N LYS A 286 -17.67 -5.14 -8.84
CA LYS A 286 -18.25 -5.75 -7.64
C LYS A 286 -18.50 -4.75 -6.52
N LEU A 287 -17.66 -3.74 -6.40
CA LEU A 287 -17.89 -2.61 -5.50
C LEU A 287 -19.14 -1.82 -5.90
N GLN A 288 -19.30 -1.48 -7.18
CA GLN A 288 -20.48 -0.78 -7.70
C GLN A 288 -21.76 -1.59 -7.54
N GLU A 289 -21.68 -2.92 -7.64
CA GLU A 289 -22.80 -3.83 -7.39
C GLU A 289 -23.10 -4.02 -5.89
N GLY A 290 -22.23 -3.60 -4.98
CA GLY A 290 -22.34 -3.89 -3.54
C GLY A 290 -22.17 -5.36 -3.19
N ARG A 291 -21.39 -6.11 -3.99
CA ARG A 291 -21.28 -7.59 -3.98
C ARG A 291 -19.84 -8.07 -3.84
N LEU A 292 -19.07 -7.48 -2.93
CA LEU A 292 -17.68 -7.88 -2.69
C LEU A 292 -17.54 -9.26 -2.05
N ASP A 293 -18.60 -9.80 -1.45
CA ASP A 293 -18.71 -11.22 -1.06
C ASP A 293 -18.53 -12.18 -2.25
N LYS A 294 -18.72 -11.69 -3.47
CA LYS A 294 -18.55 -12.48 -4.69
C LYS A 294 -17.13 -12.57 -5.22
N LEU A 295 -16.18 -11.86 -4.61
CA LEU A 295 -14.76 -11.98 -4.96
C LEU A 295 -14.21 -13.41 -4.80
N ILE A 296 -14.94 -14.28 -4.09
CA ILE A 296 -14.56 -15.69 -3.82
C ILE A 296 -15.52 -16.72 -4.44
N GLU A 297 -16.59 -16.31 -5.13
CA GLU A 297 -17.63 -17.21 -5.64
C GLU A 297 -17.44 -17.62 -7.12
N ASP A 298 -16.66 -16.86 -7.90
CA ASP A 298 -16.43 -17.04 -9.35
C ASP A 298 -14.93 -17.27 -9.66
#